data_AF-A0A3B9JXU1-F1
#
_entry.id   AF-A0A3B9JXU1-F1
#
_cell.length_a   1.000
_cell.length_b   1.000
_cell.length_c   1.000
_cell.angle_alpha   90.00
_cell.angle_beta   90.00
_cell.angle_gamma   90.00
#
_symmetry.space_group_name_H-M   'P 1'
#
loop_
_entity.id
_entity.type
_entity.pdbx_description
1 polymer ?
#
loop_
_entity_poly.entity_id
_entity_poly.type
_entity_poly.pdbx_seq_one_letter_code
_entity_poly.pdbx_strand_id
1 'polypeptide(L)'
;MFTVVALTLVMPATFLISDSSQAVEPISLGVADDFAILAGAGITNAGETNVLGHIGSNPTVTVTGQATITQTGSLHLGDDTSIQAKSDLQAAFDAASALTSTNTIAGNLGGLTLSPGVYTSAATIAITGNLILDAGGDANAVFVFQAGSTLDVAASSEITLINGGSLDHVYWKVGSTANIAANAKLLGTVLAQTTIAMAAGSSVRGRLLAINGSVTLSSNNVHK
;
A
#
# COMPACT_ATOMS: atom_id res chain seq x y z
N MET A 1 -76.52 -23.11 18.67
CA MET A 1 -75.39 -22.59 19.46
C MET A 1 -74.12 -22.97 18.69
N PHE A 2 -73.60 -22.08 17.85
CA PHE A 2 -72.44 -22.34 17.00
C PHE A 2 -71.20 -21.73 17.63
N THR A 3 -70.19 -22.55 17.94
CA THR A 3 -68.89 -22.11 18.47
C THR A 3 -67.92 -21.94 17.31
N VAL A 4 -67.36 -20.74 17.16
CA VAL A 4 -66.39 -20.38 16.12
C VAL A 4 -64.98 -20.76 16.60
N VAL A 5 -64.24 -21.51 15.79
CA VAL A 5 -62.82 -21.84 16.03
C VAL A 5 -61.95 -20.71 15.45
N ALA A 6 -61.16 -20.05 16.28
CA ALA A 6 -60.23 -19.01 15.87
C ALA A 6 -58.90 -19.65 15.41
N LEU A 7 -58.53 -19.42 14.15
CA LEU A 7 -57.27 -19.86 13.56
C LEU A 7 -56.21 -18.76 13.76
N THR A 8 -55.18 -19.03 14.56
CA THR A 8 -54.05 -18.11 14.76
C THR A 8 -53.03 -18.29 13.64
N LEU A 9 -52.82 -17.24 12.86
CA LEU A 9 -51.81 -17.18 11.80
C LEU A 9 -50.46 -16.76 12.41
N VAL A 10 -49.46 -17.64 12.40
CA VAL A 10 -48.08 -17.31 12.76
C VAL A 10 -47.34 -16.88 11.49
N MET A 11 -46.95 -15.61 11.39
CA MET A 11 -46.07 -15.13 10.31
C MET A 11 -44.60 -15.35 10.70
N PRO A 12 -43.75 -15.93 9.83
CA PRO A 12 -42.32 -15.97 10.07
C PRO A 12 -41.72 -14.58 9.85
N ALA A 13 -41.10 -14.01 10.88
CA ALA A 13 -40.29 -12.81 10.76
C ALA A 13 -38.98 -13.16 10.04
N THR A 14 -38.88 -12.87 8.74
CA THR A 14 -37.62 -12.91 8.02
C THR A 14 -36.75 -11.75 8.48
N PHE A 15 -35.76 -12.03 9.32
CA PHE A 15 -34.66 -11.11 9.59
C PHE A 15 -33.82 -10.99 8.31
N LEU A 16 -33.93 -9.85 7.63
CA LEU A 16 -32.93 -9.44 6.63
C LEU A 16 -31.66 -9.09 7.40
N ILE A 17 -30.71 -10.02 7.47
CA ILE A 17 -29.35 -9.68 7.89
C ILE A 17 -28.80 -8.80 6.77
N SER A 18 -28.83 -7.50 6.99
CA SER A 18 -28.18 -6.55 6.11
C SER A 18 -26.68 -6.70 6.36
N ASP A 19 -26.02 -7.56 5.58
CA ASP A 19 -24.57 -7.67 5.59
C ASP A 19 -24.03 -6.39 4.94
N SER A 20 -23.87 -5.34 5.74
CA SER A 20 -23.21 -4.12 5.29
C SER A 20 -21.73 -4.44 5.21
N SER A 21 -21.28 -4.97 4.08
CA SER A 21 -19.88 -4.88 3.67
C SER A 21 -19.51 -3.40 3.72
N GLN A 22 -18.87 -2.96 4.80
CA GLN A 22 -18.33 -1.61 4.86
C GLN A 22 -17.19 -1.57 3.86
N ALA A 23 -17.38 -0.82 2.78
CA ALA A 23 -16.31 -0.48 1.87
C ALA A 23 -15.19 0.17 2.69
N VAL A 24 -13.96 -0.30 2.48
CA VAL A 24 -12.80 0.28 3.15
C VAL A 24 -12.60 1.69 2.59
N GLU A 25 -12.60 2.69 3.45
CA GLU A 25 -12.29 4.06 3.07
C GLU A 25 -10.78 4.21 2.73
N PRO A 26 -10.40 5.08 1.77
CA PRO A 26 -9.01 5.36 1.49
C PRO A 26 -8.25 5.85 2.73
N ILE A 27 -6.99 5.42 2.87
CA ILE A 27 -6.13 5.81 3.98
C ILE A 27 -5.56 7.20 3.69
N SER A 28 -5.84 8.16 4.57
CA SER A 28 -5.25 9.49 4.48
C SER A 28 -3.75 9.44 4.75
N LEU A 29 -2.96 9.99 3.83
CA LEU A 29 -1.51 10.13 3.97
C LEU A 29 -1.08 11.49 4.54
N GLY A 30 -2.02 12.43 4.73
CA GLY A 30 -1.70 13.80 5.14
C GLY A 30 -0.63 14.43 4.25
N VAL A 31 0.36 15.09 4.85
CA VAL A 31 1.50 15.69 4.13
C VAL A 31 2.38 14.63 3.45
N ALA A 32 2.38 13.38 3.93
CA ALA A 32 3.12 12.30 3.28
C ALA A 32 2.57 11.98 1.88
N ASP A 33 1.36 12.43 1.54
CA ASP A 33 0.80 12.24 0.20
C ASP A 33 1.68 12.86 -0.88
N ASP A 34 2.28 14.03 -0.63
CA ASP A 34 3.11 14.77 -1.59
C ASP A 34 4.47 14.13 -1.89
N PHE A 35 4.87 13.15 -1.08
CA PHE A 35 6.13 12.45 -1.20
C PHE A 35 6.03 11.21 -2.08
N ALA A 36 6.88 11.15 -3.10
CA ALA A 36 7.16 9.90 -3.79
C ALA A 36 8.08 9.00 -2.96
N ILE A 37 9.02 9.60 -2.22
CA ILE A 37 9.96 8.89 -1.35
C ILE A 37 10.09 9.62 -0.02
N LEU A 38 9.86 8.91 1.09
CA LEU A 38 10.04 9.44 2.44
C LEU A 38 10.73 8.40 3.33
N ALA A 39 11.89 8.73 3.91
CA ALA A 39 12.69 7.81 4.71
C ALA A 39 12.88 8.27 6.17
N GLY A 40 13.12 7.31 7.07
CA GLY A 40 13.51 7.57 8.47
C GLY A 40 15.03 7.64 8.67
N ALA A 41 15.75 6.73 7.99
CA ALA A 41 17.18 6.50 8.16
C ALA A 41 18.01 6.87 6.91
N GLY A 42 17.55 7.84 6.12
CA GLY A 42 18.25 8.32 4.93
C GLY A 42 17.90 7.52 3.67
N ILE A 43 18.34 8.07 2.54
CA ILE A 43 18.11 7.51 1.21
C ILE A 43 19.46 7.23 0.57
N THR A 44 19.59 6.12 -0.14
CA THR A 44 20.78 5.79 -0.94
C THR A 44 20.38 5.44 -2.35
N ASN A 45 21.01 6.07 -3.33
CA ASN A 45 20.80 5.83 -4.76
C ASN A 45 22.11 5.41 -5.43
N ALA A 46 22.02 4.43 -6.34
CA ALA A 46 23.08 4.04 -7.25
C ALA A 46 22.57 4.05 -8.69
N GLY A 47 23.27 4.73 -9.61
CA GLY A 47 22.83 4.87 -11.00
C GLY A 47 21.77 5.96 -11.19
N GLU A 48 21.20 6.00 -12.40
CA GLU A 48 20.25 7.04 -12.82
C GLU A 48 18.83 6.69 -12.41
N THR A 49 18.29 7.44 -11.44
CA THR A 49 16.93 7.24 -10.92
C THR A 49 16.06 8.45 -11.26
N ASN A 50 14.81 8.19 -11.66
CA ASN A 50 13.82 9.22 -11.93
C ASN A 50 12.72 9.19 -10.86
N VAL A 51 12.37 10.34 -10.30
CA VAL A 51 11.35 10.48 -9.24
C VAL A 51 10.36 11.59 -9.58
N LEU A 52 9.08 11.26 -9.77
CA LEU A 52 8.00 12.23 -9.87
C LEU A 52 7.31 12.40 -8.53
N GLY A 53 7.67 13.46 -7.81
CA GLY A 53 7.14 13.78 -6.48
C GLY A 53 8.23 14.33 -5.55
N HIS A 54 7.84 14.68 -4.32
CA HIS A 54 8.81 15.13 -3.32
C HIS A 54 9.66 13.97 -2.81
N ILE A 55 10.90 14.27 -2.46
CA ILE A 55 11.82 13.36 -1.77
C ILE A 55 12.07 13.93 -0.39
N GLY A 56 11.97 13.10 0.65
CA GLY A 56 12.27 13.54 2.00
C GLY A 56 12.88 12.49 2.88
N SER A 57 13.59 12.96 3.91
CA SER A 57 14.13 12.08 4.94
C SER A 57 14.27 12.80 6.26
N ASN A 58 13.75 12.19 7.32
CA ASN A 58 13.79 12.70 8.69
C ASN A 58 13.61 11.55 9.69
N PRO A 59 14.38 11.47 10.80
CA PRO A 59 15.37 12.44 11.28
C PRO A 59 16.75 12.35 10.62
N THR A 60 17.02 11.30 9.84
CA THR A 60 18.30 11.17 9.15
C THR A 60 18.25 11.96 7.84
N VAL A 61 18.86 13.14 7.81
CA VAL A 61 18.75 14.12 6.72
C VAL A 61 19.71 13.87 5.55
N THR A 62 19.88 12.61 5.13
CA THR A 62 20.86 12.23 4.10
C THR A 62 20.23 11.62 2.86
N VAL A 63 20.76 12.00 1.70
CA VAL A 63 20.52 11.35 0.40
C VAL A 63 21.87 11.10 -0.27
N THR A 64 22.34 9.87 -0.20
CA THR A 64 23.57 9.44 -0.88
C THR A 64 23.27 9.15 -2.35
N GLY A 65 24.09 9.64 -3.28
CA GLY A 65 23.87 9.46 -4.72
C GLY A 65 22.79 10.38 -5.32
N GLN A 66 22.47 11.49 -4.64
CA GLN A 66 21.47 12.46 -5.09
C GLN A 66 21.77 13.06 -6.48
N ALA A 67 23.05 13.23 -6.84
CA ALA A 67 23.44 13.85 -8.10
C ALA A 67 22.95 13.11 -9.36
N THR A 68 22.59 11.83 -9.22
CA THR A 68 22.06 10.99 -10.32
C THR A 68 20.56 10.71 -10.15
N ILE A 69 19.89 11.45 -9.27
CA ILE A 69 18.43 11.46 -9.15
C ILE A 69 17.89 12.65 -9.95
N THR A 70 17.06 12.37 -10.95
CA THR A 70 16.24 13.40 -11.60
C THR A 70 14.89 13.45 -10.91
N GLN A 71 14.52 14.60 -10.33
CA GLN A 71 13.25 14.76 -9.62
C GLN A 71 12.46 15.98 -10.12
N THR A 72 11.13 15.91 -10.13
CA THR A 72 10.25 17.06 -10.44
C THR A 72 9.75 17.80 -9.19
N GLY A 73 9.82 17.16 -8.02
CA GLY A 73 9.43 17.76 -6.74
C GLY A 73 10.58 18.37 -5.95
N SER A 74 10.25 18.91 -4.77
CA SER A 74 11.20 19.46 -3.81
C SER A 74 11.89 18.38 -2.99
N LEU A 75 13.08 18.71 -2.48
CA LEU A 75 13.80 17.90 -1.51
C LEU A 75 13.59 18.48 -0.11
N HIS A 76 13.10 17.65 0.82
CA HIS A 76 12.76 18.03 2.20
C HIS A 76 13.57 17.21 3.21
N LEU A 77 14.60 17.82 3.80
CA LEU A 77 15.53 17.13 4.70
C LEU A 77 15.54 17.80 6.08
N GLY A 78 14.76 17.25 7.01
CA GLY A 78 14.67 17.72 8.40
C GLY A 78 13.98 19.08 8.57
N ASP A 79 13.23 19.51 7.56
CA ASP A 79 12.36 20.68 7.63
C ASP A 79 10.97 20.34 8.18
N ASP A 80 10.15 21.38 8.42
CA ASP A 80 8.80 21.22 8.98
C ASP A 80 7.92 20.30 8.10
N THR A 81 8.07 20.36 6.78
CA THR A 81 7.32 19.53 5.83
C THR A 81 7.68 18.05 5.98
N SER A 82 8.97 17.70 5.98
CA SER A 82 9.41 16.31 6.18
C SER A 82 9.10 15.81 7.59
N ILE A 83 9.22 16.67 8.62
CA ILE A 83 8.83 16.32 10.00
C ILE A 83 7.34 15.97 10.07
N GLN A 84 6.46 16.82 9.53
CA GLN A 84 5.02 16.55 9.51
C GLN A 84 4.69 15.31 8.67
N ALA A 85 5.31 15.15 7.50
CA ALA A 85 5.12 13.98 6.66
C ALA A 85 5.50 12.67 7.37
N LYS A 86 6.54 12.67 8.22
CA LYS A 86 6.88 11.50 9.04
C LYS A 86 5.80 11.16 10.07
N SER A 87 5.22 12.18 10.70
CA SER A 87 4.11 11.99 11.64
C SER A 87 2.88 11.42 10.93
N ASP A 88 2.54 11.98 9.77
CA ASP A 88 1.36 11.54 9.00
C ASP A 88 1.56 10.15 8.39
N LEU A 89 2.79 9.80 7.98
CA LEU A 89 3.16 8.45 7.59
C LEU A 89 2.94 7.44 8.73
N GLN A 90 3.34 7.78 9.97
CA GLN A 90 3.10 6.91 11.12
C GLN A 90 1.58 6.73 11.34
N ALA A 91 0.79 7.80 11.29
CA ALA A 91 -0.66 7.74 11.41
C ALA A 91 -1.30 6.87 10.31
N ALA A 92 -0.84 6.99 9.06
CA ALA A 92 -1.30 6.18 7.94
C ALA A 92 -0.97 4.69 8.13
N PHE A 93 0.22 4.37 8.64
CA PHE A 93 0.60 2.99 8.95
C PHE A 93 -0.25 2.40 10.08
N ASP A 94 -0.53 3.18 11.12
CA ASP A 94 -1.38 2.75 12.23
C ASP A 94 -2.83 2.53 11.77
N ALA A 95 -3.35 3.44 10.93
CA ALA A 95 -4.67 3.29 10.30
C ALA A 95 -4.72 2.03 9.42
N ALA A 96 -3.72 1.82 8.56
CA ALA A 96 -3.62 0.62 7.73
C ALA A 96 -3.55 -0.66 8.57
N SER A 97 -2.89 -0.61 9.73
CA SER A 97 -2.75 -1.74 10.66
C SER A 97 -4.03 -2.05 11.41
N ALA A 98 -4.85 -1.04 11.70
CA ALA A 98 -6.09 -1.17 12.45
C ALA A 98 -7.27 -1.70 11.60
N LEU A 99 -7.14 -1.70 10.27
CA LEU A 99 -8.17 -2.23 9.39
C LEU A 99 -8.43 -3.71 9.65
N THR A 100 -9.71 -4.07 9.76
CA THR A 100 -10.14 -5.45 9.96
C THR A 100 -9.90 -6.25 8.69
N SER A 101 -9.25 -7.40 8.83
CA SER A 101 -8.97 -8.28 7.70
C SER A 101 -10.26 -8.80 7.07
N THR A 102 -10.35 -8.71 5.75
CA THR A 102 -11.41 -9.35 4.96
C THR A 102 -10.96 -10.71 4.43
N ASN A 103 -9.65 -10.91 4.27
CA ASN A 103 -9.05 -12.07 3.64
C ASN A 103 -7.70 -12.40 4.30
N THR A 104 -7.56 -13.60 4.85
CA THR A 104 -6.25 -14.11 5.29
C THR A 104 -5.55 -14.80 4.12
N ILE A 105 -4.31 -14.41 3.84
CA ILE A 105 -3.51 -14.94 2.71
C ILE A 105 -2.28 -15.69 3.22
N ALA A 106 -1.91 -16.78 2.55
CA ALA A 106 -0.90 -17.74 3.02
C ALA A 106 0.53 -17.50 2.49
N GLY A 107 0.78 -16.44 1.70
CA GLY A 107 2.14 -16.09 1.28
C GLY A 107 2.22 -15.44 -0.09
N ASN A 108 2.15 -16.21 -1.18
CA ASN A 108 2.35 -15.71 -2.54
C ASN A 108 1.04 -15.24 -3.20
N LEU A 109 1.04 -14.04 -3.78
CA LEU A 109 -0.09 -13.48 -4.52
C LEU A 109 0.09 -13.54 -6.04
N GLY A 110 1.23 -14.02 -6.54
CA GLY A 110 1.46 -14.19 -7.96
C GLY A 110 0.48 -15.16 -8.62
N GLY A 111 -0.05 -14.79 -9.78
CA GLY A 111 -1.07 -15.50 -10.55
C GLY A 111 -2.51 -15.21 -10.12
N LEU A 112 -2.72 -14.41 -9.07
CA LEU A 112 -4.06 -14.13 -8.55
C LEU A 112 -4.68 -12.89 -9.20
N THR A 113 -6.01 -12.90 -9.26
CA THR A 113 -6.85 -11.71 -9.46
C THR A 113 -7.62 -11.48 -8.17
N LEU A 114 -7.46 -10.30 -7.58
CA LEU A 114 -8.04 -9.94 -6.30
C LEU A 114 -9.06 -8.83 -6.48
N SER A 115 -10.20 -8.93 -5.80
CA SER A 115 -11.20 -7.87 -5.68
C SER A 115 -10.80 -6.86 -4.59
N PRO A 116 -11.50 -5.72 -4.45
CA PRO A 116 -11.21 -4.76 -3.39
C PRO A 116 -11.34 -5.40 -2.00
N GLY A 117 -10.48 -5.01 -1.06
CA GLY A 117 -10.49 -5.57 0.30
C GLY A 117 -9.18 -5.41 1.09
N VAL A 118 -9.21 -5.89 2.33
CA VAL A 118 -8.07 -5.97 3.26
C VAL A 118 -7.54 -7.40 3.31
N TYR A 119 -6.31 -7.59 2.85
CA TYR A 119 -5.60 -8.87 2.77
C TYR A 119 -4.50 -8.93 3.80
N THR A 120 -4.50 -9.94 4.67
CA THR A 120 -3.55 -10.02 5.80
C THR A 120 -2.75 -11.32 5.78
N SER A 121 -1.44 -11.20 5.93
CA SER A 121 -0.52 -12.30 6.25
C SER A 121 0.18 -11.99 7.56
N ALA A 122 0.19 -12.94 8.51
CA ALA A 122 0.99 -12.78 9.74
C ALA A 122 2.51 -12.85 9.47
N ALA A 123 2.91 -13.29 8.28
CA ALA A 123 4.28 -13.43 7.86
C ALA A 123 4.55 -12.56 6.62
N THR A 124 5.36 -13.07 5.70
CA THR A 124 5.70 -12.42 4.44
C THR A 124 4.50 -12.45 3.49
N ILE A 125 4.36 -11.38 2.70
CA ILE A 125 3.61 -11.39 1.44
C ILE A 125 4.63 -11.44 0.31
N ALA A 126 4.58 -12.48 -0.51
CA ALA A 126 5.42 -12.64 -1.70
C ALA A 126 4.61 -12.39 -2.97
N ILE A 127 5.25 -11.90 -4.02
CA ILE A 127 4.63 -11.71 -5.33
C ILE A 127 5.59 -12.20 -6.40
N THR A 128 5.36 -13.43 -6.87
CA THR A 128 6.12 -14.08 -7.94
C THR A 128 5.29 -14.20 -9.21
N GLY A 129 5.59 -13.39 -10.22
CA GLY A 129 4.80 -13.26 -11.44
C GLY A 129 3.79 -12.12 -11.34
N ASN A 130 2.68 -12.24 -12.06
CA ASN A 130 1.72 -11.15 -12.19
C ASN A 130 0.67 -11.19 -11.07
N LEU A 131 0.32 -10.05 -10.50
CA LEU A 131 -0.85 -9.88 -9.63
C LEU A 131 -1.81 -8.89 -10.28
N ILE A 132 -3.09 -9.25 -10.35
CA ILE A 132 -4.14 -8.41 -10.89
C ILE A 132 -5.02 -7.93 -9.74
N LEU A 133 -5.20 -6.63 -9.63
CA LEU A 133 -6.18 -5.98 -8.77
C LEU A 133 -7.35 -5.58 -9.66
N ASP A 134 -8.50 -6.19 -9.45
CA ASP A 134 -9.71 -5.93 -10.24
C ASP A 134 -10.66 -5.05 -9.45
N ALA A 135 -10.76 -3.79 -9.85
CA ALA A 135 -11.64 -2.81 -9.21
C ALA A 135 -13.13 -3.08 -9.47
N GLY A 136 -13.49 -3.99 -10.39
CA GLY A 136 -14.87 -4.38 -10.65
C GLY A 136 -15.76 -3.24 -11.17
N GLY A 137 -15.18 -2.18 -11.73
CA GLY A 137 -15.88 -0.97 -12.17
C GLY A 137 -16.04 0.10 -11.08
N ASP A 138 -15.55 -0.14 -9.86
CA ASP A 138 -15.60 0.83 -8.77
C ASP A 138 -14.39 1.77 -8.79
N ALA A 139 -14.62 3.06 -9.04
CA ALA A 139 -13.57 4.09 -9.02
C ALA A 139 -12.99 4.29 -7.61
N ASN A 140 -13.73 3.95 -6.57
CA ASN A 140 -13.31 4.09 -5.17
C ASN A 140 -12.80 2.78 -4.58
N ALA A 141 -12.57 1.74 -5.40
CA ALA A 141 -12.03 0.46 -4.96
C ALA A 141 -10.74 0.64 -4.13
N VAL A 142 -10.71 0.09 -2.92
CA VAL A 142 -9.55 0.11 -2.01
C VAL A 142 -8.96 -1.29 -1.84
N PHE A 143 -7.64 -1.37 -1.94
CA PHE A 143 -6.87 -2.58 -1.71
C PHE A 143 -5.84 -2.31 -0.61
N VAL A 144 -5.90 -3.06 0.49
CA VAL A 144 -4.91 -2.97 1.56
C VAL A 144 -4.27 -4.33 1.79
N PHE A 145 -2.95 -4.39 1.71
CA PHE A 145 -2.16 -5.57 1.98
C PHE A 145 -1.36 -5.36 3.27
N GLN A 146 -1.64 -6.18 4.29
CA GLN A 146 -1.00 -6.14 5.59
C GLN A 146 -0.03 -7.34 5.70
N ALA A 147 1.27 -7.09 5.50
CA ALA A 147 2.32 -8.06 5.80
C ALA A 147 2.78 -7.90 7.26
N GLY A 148 2.74 -8.99 8.02
CA GLY A 148 3.25 -9.05 9.38
C GLY A 148 4.78 -8.92 9.43
N SER A 149 5.48 -9.43 8.42
CA SER A 149 6.93 -9.27 8.25
C SER A 149 7.28 -8.50 6.96
N THR A 150 7.67 -9.18 5.89
CA THR A 150 8.23 -8.59 4.67
C THR A 150 7.20 -8.53 3.54
N LEU A 151 7.42 -7.60 2.61
CA LEU A 151 6.85 -7.67 1.27
C LEU A 151 7.98 -8.01 0.31
N ASP A 152 7.85 -9.11 -0.43
CA ASP A 152 8.87 -9.56 -1.38
C ASP A 152 8.28 -9.63 -2.79
N VAL A 153 8.60 -8.64 -3.63
CA VAL A 153 8.20 -8.60 -5.03
C VAL A 153 9.33 -9.16 -5.87
N ALA A 154 9.13 -10.34 -6.45
CA ALA A 154 10.16 -11.05 -7.20
C ALA A 154 10.53 -10.34 -8.51
N ALA A 155 11.69 -10.71 -9.07
CA ALA A 155 12.21 -10.07 -10.26
C ALA A 155 11.24 -10.22 -11.44
N SER A 156 11.06 -9.14 -12.20
CA SER A 156 10.13 -9.07 -13.34
C SER A 156 8.65 -9.35 -13.00
N SER A 157 8.25 -9.39 -11.73
CA SER A 157 6.84 -9.42 -11.33
C SER A 157 6.16 -8.08 -11.66
N GLU A 158 4.87 -8.13 -12.01
CA GLU A 158 4.09 -6.94 -12.36
C GLU A 158 2.74 -6.95 -11.66
N ILE A 159 2.42 -5.85 -10.98
CA ILE A 159 1.12 -5.63 -10.36
C ILE A 159 0.33 -4.67 -11.23
N THR A 160 -0.89 -5.04 -11.59
CA THR A 160 -1.77 -4.25 -12.45
C THR A 160 -3.10 -3.99 -11.76
N LEU A 161 -3.65 -2.79 -11.97
CA LEU A 161 -5.01 -2.43 -11.60
C LEU A 161 -5.84 -2.39 -12.87
N ILE A 162 -6.95 -3.13 -12.90
CA ILE A 162 -7.86 -3.21 -14.05
C ILE A 162 -9.28 -2.81 -13.66
N ASN A 163 -10.09 -2.58 -14.69
CA ASN A 163 -11.52 -2.29 -14.55
C ASN A 163 -11.83 -1.07 -13.66
N GLY A 164 -11.00 -0.02 -13.72
CA GLY A 164 -11.19 1.22 -12.97
C GLY A 164 -10.27 1.34 -11.76
N GLY A 165 -10.82 1.82 -10.65
CA GLY A 165 -10.09 2.10 -9.41
C GLY A 165 -9.10 3.28 -9.52
N SER A 166 -8.44 3.55 -8.39
CA SER A 166 -7.36 4.53 -8.30
C SER A 166 -6.07 3.85 -7.80
N LEU A 167 -4.93 4.23 -8.37
CA LEU A 167 -3.62 3.77 -7.91
C LEU A 167 -3.31 4.27 -6.49
N ASP A 168 -3.89 5.42 -6.12
CA ASP A 168 -3.76 5.99 -4.79
C ASP A 168 -4.49 5.18 -3.71
N HIS A 169 -5.38 4.27 -4.11
CA HIS A 169 -6.17 3.44 -3.19
C HIS A 169 -5.59 2.02 -3.00
N VAL A 170 -4.33 1.81 -3.38
CA VAL A 170 -3.60 0.55 -3.17
C VAL A 170 -2.51 0.77 -2.14
N TYR A 171 -2.56 0.05 -1.02
CA TYR A 171 -1.67 0.25 0.13
C TYR A 171 -0.99 -1.05 0.54
N TRP A 172 0.32 -0.99 0.76
CA TRP A 172 1.14 -2.08 1.27
C TRP A 172 1.67 -1.72 2.65
N LYS A 173 0.99 -2.15 3.71
CA LYS A 173 1.48 -2.06 5.08
C LYS A 173 2.47 -3.20 5.32
N VAL A 174 3.73 -2.87 5.58
CA VAL A 174 4.81 -3.86 5.74
C VAL A 174 5.43 -3.76 7.12
N GLY A 175 5.29 -4.82 7.93
CA GLY A 175 5.77 -4.86 9.32
C GLY A 175 7.29 -4.78 9.50
N SER A 176 8.06 -4.94 8.42
CA SER A 176 9.51 -4.79 8.41
C SER A 176 9.99 -4.20 7.08
N THR A 177 10.63 -5.02 6.23
CA THR A 177 11.25 -4.61 4.97
C THR A 177 10.36 -4.90 3.77
N ALA A 178 10.28 -3.97 2.82
CA ALA A 178 9.79 -4.22 1.47
C ALA A 178 10.99 -4.40 0.51
N ASN A 179 11.10 -5.58 -0.11
CA ASN A 179 12.10 -5.89 -1.13
C ASN A 179 11.44 -5.91 -2.51
N ILE A 180 11.86 -5.02 -3.40
CA ILE A 180 11.38 -4.92 -4.77
C ILE A 180 12.54 -5.33 -5.68
N ALA A 181 12.49 -6.55 -6.20
CA ALA A 181 13.58 -7.13 -6.97
C ALA A 181 13.67 -6.54 -8.39
N ALA A 182 14.75 -6.90 -9.10
CA ALA A 182 15.13 -6.25 -10.35
C ALA A 182 14.03 -6.33 -11.42
N ASN A 183 13.81 -5.22 -12.13
CA ASN A 183 12.79 -5.08 -13.17
C ASN A 183 11.33 -5.34 -12.73
N ALA A 184 11.06 -5.48 -11.44
CA ALA A 184 9.69 -5.58 -10.94
C ALA A 184 8.94 -4.26 -11.12
N LYS A 185 7.62 -4.34 -11.28
CA LYS A 185 6.74 -3.18 -11.40
C LYS A 185 5.70 -3.23 -10.28
N LEU A 186 5.95 -2.41 -9.25
CA LEU A 186 5.05 -2.25 -8.12
C LEU A 186 4.01 -1.18 -8.40
N LEU A 187 2.82 -1.37 -7.84
CA LEU A 187 1.70 -0.44 -7.90
C LEU A 187 1.19 -0.18 -6.47
N GLY A 188 1.01 1.08 -6.11
CA GLY A 188 0.47 1.52 -4.81
C GLY A 188 1.50 2.15 -3.86
N THR A 189 1.01 2.55 -2.70
CA THR A 189 1.78 3.19 -1.63
C THR A 189 2.34 2.14 -0.67
N VAL A 190 3.66 2.08 -0.52
CA VAL A 190 4.35 1.23 0.47
C VAL A 190 4.51 2.01 1.77
N LEU A 191 3.96 1.46 2.85
CA LEU A 191 4.09 1.91 4.23
C LEU A 191 4.94 0.88 4.99
N ALA A 192 6.27 1.03 4.96
CA ALA A 192 7.19 0.08 5.56
C ALA A 192 7.64 0.51 6.95
N GLN A 193 7.64 -0.41 7.91
CA GLN A 193 8.10 -0.12 9.27
C GLN A 193 9.60 0.23 9.30
N THR A 194 10.41 -0.49 8.53
CA THR A 194 11.86 -0.29 8.48
C THR A 194 12.31 0.11 7.08
N THR A 195 12.72 -0.83 6.25
CA THR A 195 13.49 -0.56 5.03
C THR A 195 12.64 -0.78 3.79
N ILE A 196 12.89 0.02 2.76
CA ILE A 196 12.42 -0.25 1.40
C ILE A 196 13.66 -0.40 0.51
N ALA A 197 13.83 -1.58 -0.10
CA ALA A 197 14.96 -1.88 -0.94
C ALA A 197 14.51 -2.16 -2.37
N MET A 198 14.90 -1.28 -3.30
CA MET A 198 14.67 -1.44 -4.73
C MET A 198 15.94 -1.89 -5.45
N ALA A 199 15.84 -3.00 -6.16
CA ALA A 199 16.89 -3.49 -7.04
C ALA A 199 16.81 -2.84 -8.43
N ALA A 200 17.89 -3.02 -9.19
CA ALA A 200 18.14 -2.40 -10.48
C ALA A 200 16.93 -2.48 -11.44
N GLY A 201 16.55 -1.33 -12.01
CA GLY A 201 15.55 -1.26 -13.09
C GLY A 201 14.11 -1.52 -12.67
N SER A 202 13.83 -1.77 -11.38
CA SER A 202 12.46 -1.85 -10.89
C SER A 202 11.79 -0.47 -10.88
N SER A 203 10.46 -0.47 -10.94
CA SER A 203 9.65 0.74 -10.98
C SER A 203 8.45 0.66 -10.04
N VAL A 204 8.00 1.83 -9.60
CA VAL A 204 6.87 2.00 -8.69
C VAL A 204 5.93 3.05 -9.26
N ARG A 205 4.65 2.69 -9.37
CA ARG A 205 3.54 3.64 -9.58
C ARG A 205 2.83 3.82 -8.25
N GLY A 206 3.25 4.80 -7.48
CA GLY A 206 2.83 5.07 -6.11
C GLY A 206 3.96 5.70 -5.30
N ARG A 207 4.07 5.29 -4.03
CA ARG A 207 4.95 5.96 -3.05
C ARG A 207 5.79 4.95 -2.26
N LEU A 208 6.97 5.36 -1.82
CA LEU A 208 7.89 4.58 -1.01
C LEU A 208 8.11 5.28 0.34
N LEU A 209 7.35 4.88 1.35
CA LEU A 209 7.29 5.57 2.64
C LEU A 209 7.79 4.62 3.75
N ALA A 210 9.02 4.84 4.20
CA ALA A 210 9.71 4.06 5.22
C ALA A 210 9.71 4.79 6.56
N ILE A 211 9.10 4.23 7.61
CA ILE A 211 8.94 4.87 8.94
C ILE A 211 10.29 5.05 9.63
N ASN A 212 10.98 3.95 9.97
CA ASN A 212 12.19 4.03 10.79
C ASN A 212 13.48 3.74 10.00
N GLY A 213 13.38 3.12 8.83
CA GLY A 213 14.54 2.69 8.06
C GLY A 213 14.76 3.53 6.81
N SER A 214 15.67 3.01 5.98
CA SER A 214 16.16 3.67 4.78
C SER A 214 15.35 3.27 3.54
N VAL A 215 15.48 4.09 2.50
CA VAL A 215 15.09 3.71 1.13
C VAL A 215 16.35 3.56 0.29
N THR A 216 16.54 2.40 -0.32
CA THR A 216 17.65 2.14 -1.25
C THR A 216 17.15 1.97 -2.67
N LEU A 217 17.83 2.62 -3.61
CA LEU A 217 17.46 2.73 -5.02
C LEU A 217 18.66 2.32 -5.88
N SER A 218 18.38 1.67 -7.01
CA SER A 218 19.33 1.36 -8.07
C SER A 218 18.67 1.53 -9.43
N SER A 219 19.03 2.59 -10.16
CA SER A 219 18.50 2.92 -11.49
C SER A 219 16.98 2.73 -11.63
N ASN A 220 16.21 3.34 -10.72
CA ASN A 220 14.77 3.09 -10.60
C ASN A 220 13.91 4.18 -11.21
N ASN A 221 12.62 3.88 -11.33
CA ASN A 221 11.61 4.85 -11.72
C ASN A 221 10.46 4.87 -10.69
N VAL A 222 10.25 6.01 -10.03
CA VAL A 222 9.23 6.16 -9.00
C VAL A 222 8.30 7.32 -9.37
N HIS A 223 7.03 7.03 -9.61
CA HIS A 223 6.04 8.03 -9.98
C HIS A 223 4.80 7.87 -9.11
N LYS A 224 4.35 8.94 -8.45
CA LYS A 224 3.02 8.97 -7.84
C LYS A 224 1.99 9.52 -8.81
#